data_AF-A0A5C8PTG2-F1
#
_entry.id   AF-A0A5C8PTG2-F1
#
_cell.length_a   1.000
_cell.length_b   1.000
_cell.length_c   1.000
_cell.angle_alpha   90.00
_cell.angle_beta   90.00
_cell.angle_gamma   90.00
#
_symmetry.space_group_name_H-M   'P 1'
#
loop_
_entity.id
_entity.type
_entity.pdbx_description
1 polymer ?
#
loop_
_entity_poly.entity_id
_entity_poly.type
_entity_poly.pdbx_seq_one_letter_code
_entity_poly.pdbx_strand_id
1 'polypeptide(L)'
;MPARQPPPRGSASPCCWSCRWVRCAAWTREAAVRLERRLGPALIVAAIAAAAFVWATPFLWTLVASLRPESAGSVDMASLWPDFAPTLANFRLALESGDFGLYYINTAIVVVGILGVQVVTISLAGYAFARLQFTGRDVLFYVFLLQLMLVPPALIVPNLRTIVDLGLYDTLAGVMAPYFASAFGTFLMRQTFLGIPRDFEEAAAIDGAPWWAIVWHVLLPLARPGLVAFAIVSVTAQWNEFLWPLMVINDPASHTLTIGLATFTKGAEGAREWGVLAAGTLLVMAPLAVAFGLDTANPPRTWAELVDAAKKLTKRDGEKIERHGFMMPGNYDTLGWLMSALSMSNGGRYFNESYGGEVYYDTPSMVGAARLVEDLVHKHKVMPAGVVDSGAVSTAFFAGKASMILQSTGSLSFIRENMKSAYSVAFVPRKVRNAVPIGGASLVMFKGQSEASQEAGWKFIRWLSSTEVLAGWSRFIGYFAPRKSAYDMPEMKAFIARHPDAKVALDQLAYAQPWFATYQTVAVRKALEDEMQAVLNGKKKADQAVKDAQRKADELLRPYVEQTALKLP
;
A
#
# COMPACT_ATOMS: atom_id res chain seq x y z
N MET A 1 -40.46 36.45 87.21
CA MET A 1 -40.39 35.69 85.94
C MET A 1 -39.14 34.81 85.93
N PRO A 2 -39.23 33.53 86.34
CA PRO A 2 -38.22 32.56 85.89
C PRO A 2 -38.73 31.11 85.66
N ALA A 3 -37.99 30.40 84.80
CA ALA A 3 -37.64 28.98 84.88
C ALA A 3 -38.66 27.84 84.56
N ARG A 4 -38.03 26.70 84.21
CA ARG A 4 -38.46 25.28 84.27
C ARG A 4 -39.03 24.61 82.99
N GLN A 5 -38.16 23.74 82.44
CA GLN A 5 -38.42 22.42 81.82
C GLN A 5 -39.38 21.51 82.64
N PRO A 6 -39.72 20.25 82.24
CA PRO A 6 -39.57 19.50 80.96
C PRO A 6 -41.00 19.09 80.44
N PRO A 7 -41.38 17.90 79.88
CA PRO A 7 -40.65 16.73 79.36
C PRO A 7 -41.17 16.31 77.92
N PRO A 8 -41.39 15.03 77.47
CA PRO A 8 -41.10 14.66 76.05
C PRO A 8 -42.20 13.81 75.34
N ARG A 9 -41.79 13.02 74.32
CA ARG A 9 -42.55 12.08 73.43
C ARG A 9 -43.13 12.77 72.16
N GLY A 10 -42.91 12.33 70.92
CA GLY A 10 -42.02 11.28 70.39
C GLY A 10 -42.75 10.16 69.63
N SER A 11 -42.76 10.24 68.28
CA SER A 11 -42.94 9.09 67.37
C SER A 11 -42.67 9.45 65.90
N ALA A 12 -41.72 8.74 65.27
CA ALA A 12 -41.49 8.39 63.84
C ALA A 12 -42.05 9.30 62.69
N SER A 13 -41.37 9.53 61.57
CA SER A 13 -40.67 8.56 60.67
C SER A 13 -39.58 9.26 59.79
N PRO A 14 -38.73 8.55 59.02
CA PRO A 14 -37.30 8.88 58.92
C PRO A 14 -36.84 9.58 57.63
N CYS A 15 -35.70 10.28 57.73
CA CYS A 15 -34.83 10.59 56.58
C CYS A 15 -33.34 10.38 56.92
N CYS A 16 -32.59 9.85 55.94
CA CYS A 16 -31.29 9.21 56.15
C CYS A 16 -30.12 10.14 56.53
N TRP A 17 -29.24 9.58 57.36
CA TRP A 17 -27.85 10.01 57.48
C TRP A 17 -27.00 9.52 56.29
N SER A 18 -26.43 10.42 55.48
CA SER A 18 -25.21 10.13 54.67
C SER A 18 -24.72 11.34 53.86
N CYS A 19 -23.94 12.25 54.45
CA CYS A 19 -23.35 13.38 53.69
C CYS A 19 -21.97 13.91 54.14
N ARG A 20 -21.14 13.10 54.84
CA ARG A 20 -19.86 13.60 55.39
C ARG A 20 -18.55 12.89 55.00
N TRP A 21 -18.60 11.85 54.15
CA TRP A 21 -17.42 11.03 53.81
C TRP A 21 -16.87 11.17 52.37
N VAL A 22 -17.53 11.95 51.49
CA VAL A 22 -17.24 11.91 50.03
C VAL A 22 -16.02 12.76 49.62
N ARG A 23 -15.56 13.74 50.42
CA ARG A 23 -14.59 14.75 49.94
C ARG A 23 -13.10 14.42 50.06
N CYS A 24 -12.67 13.41 50.83
CA CYS A 24 -11.24 13.05 50.93
C CYS A 24 -10.76 12.03 49.88
N ALA A 25 -11.64 11.22 49.29
CA ALA A 25 -11.25 10.13 48.38
C ALA A 25 -11.00 10.57 46.92
N ALA A 26 -11.26 11.83 46.57
CA ALA A 26 -11.17 12.33 45.20
C ALA A 26 -9.73 12.64 44.74
N TRP A 27 -8.88 13.13 45.65
CA TRP A 27 -7.56 13.67 45.28
C TRP A 27 -6.52 12.61 44.89
N THR A 28 -6.63 11.39 45.42
CA THR A 28 -5.71 10.29 45.12
C THR A 28 -6.02 9.59 43.79
N ARG A 29 -7.29 9.55 43.37
CA ARG A 29 -7.69 8.92 42.08
C ARG A 29 -7.24 9.72 40.86
N GLU A 30 -7.26 11.04 40.92
CA GLU A 30 -6.86 11.87 39.76
C GLU A 30 -5.37 11.79 39.44
N ALA A 31 -4.50 11.57 40.42
CA ALA A 31 -3.07 11.37 40.20
C ALA A 31 -2.79 10.01 39.55
N ALA A 32 -3.41 8.93 40.05
CA ALA A 32 -3.27 7.58 39.49
C ALA A 32 -3.76 7.51 38.03
N VAL A 33 -4.96 8.04 37.75
CA VAL A 33 -5.56 8.03 36.40
C VAL A 33 -4.75 8.89 35.40
N ARG A 34 -4.09 9.97 35.85
CA ARG A 34 -3.17 10.76 35.00
C ARG A 34 -1.86 10.02 34.72
N LEU A 35 -1.38 9.19 35.66
CA LEU A 35 -0.18 8.39 35.48
C LEU A 35 -0.44 7.22 34.51
N GLU A 36 -1.53 6.47 34.69
CA GLU A 36 -1.96 5.40 33.77
C GLU A 36 -2.17 5.90 32.34
N ARG A 37 -2.82 7.07 32.16
CA ARG A 37 -3.04 7.68 30.84
C ARG A 37 -1.75 8.10 30.11
N ARG A 38 -0.62 8.25 30.81
CA ARG A 38 0.68 8.54 30.19
C ARG A 38 1.56 7.30 30.05
N LEU A 39 1.49 6.37 31.01
CA LEU A 39 2.24 5.12 30.98
C LEU A 39 1.74 4.18 29.87
N GLY A 40 0.43 4.05 29.65
CA GLY A 40 -0.13 3.15 28.62
C GLY A 40 0.42 3.39 27.21
N PRO A 41 0.33 4.62 26.65
CA PRO A 41 0.89 4.93 25.34
C PRO A 41 2.41 4.79 25.27
N ALA A 42 3.13 5.17 26.33
CA ALA A 42 4.58 5.04 26.40
C ALA A 42 5.03 3.57 26.43
N LEU A 43 4.33 2.70 27.15
CA LEU A 43 4.56 1.25 27.19
C LEU A 43 4.26 0.59 25.84
N ILE A 44 3.22 1.03 25.11
CA ILE A 44 2.92 0.53 23.77
C ILE A 44 3.99 0.96 22.76
N VAL A 45 4.43 2.23 22.80
CA VAL A 45 5.54 2.71 21.96
C VAL A 45 6.84 1.98 22.31
N ALA A 46 7.12 1.76 23.60
CA ALA A 46 8.29 0.99 24.04
C ALA A 46 8.21 -0.48 23.59
N ALA A 47 7.03 -1.12 23.63
CA ALA A 47 6.84 -2.49 23.15
C ALA A 47 6.99 -2.60 21.62
N ILE A 48 6.48 -1.63 20.85
CA ILE A 48 6.67 -1.57 19.39
C ILE A 48 8.14 -1.28 19.06
N ALA A 49 8.79 -0.37 19.76
CA ALA A 49 10.22 -0.09 19.60
C ALA A 49 11.09 -1.31 19.97
N ALA A 50 10.73 -2.04 21.03
CA ALA A 50 11.40 -3.28 21.41
C ALA A 50 11.19 -4.38 20.36
N ALA A 51 9.97 -4.54 19.81
CA ALA A 51 9.70 -5.47 18.73
C ALA A 51 10.48 -5.10 17.45
N ALA A 52 10.46 -3.83 17.05
CA ALA A 52 11.23 -3.33 15.91
C ALA A 52 12.74 -3.49 16.12
N PHE A 53 13.25 -3.26 17.33
CA PHE A 53 14.63 -3.53 17.70
C PHE A 53 14.95 -5.03 17.58
N VAL A 54 14.12 -5.92 18.11
CA VAL A 54 14.28 -7.39 17.98
C VAL A 54 14.27 -7.85 16.52
N TRP A 55 13.44 -7.24 15.65
CA TRP A 55 13.46 -7.50 14.21
C TRP A 55 14.68 -6.90 13.49
N ALA A 56 15.20 -5.78 13.98
CA ALA A 56 16.42 -5.16 13.47
C ALA A 56 17.69 -5.86 13.96
N THR A 57 17.65 -6.54 15.11
CA THR A 57 18.76 -7.29 15.73
C THR A 57 19.61 -8.08 14.74
N PRO A 58 19.07 -8.97 13.87
CA PRO A 58 19.91 -9.70 12.91
C PRO A 58 20.65 -8.80 11.92
N PHE A 59 20.04 -7.70 11.47
CA PHE A 59 20.66 -6.75 10.54
C PHE A 59 21.70 -5.86 11.24
N LEU A 60 21.40 -5.39 12.45
CA LEU A 60 22.33 -4.64 13.30
C LEU A 60 23.53 -5.53 13.70
N TRP A 61 23.28 -6.78 14.05
CA TRP A 61 24.31 -7.77 14.34
C TRP A 61 25.17 -8.04 13.11
N THR A 62 24.58 -8.24 11.93
CA THR A 62 25.33 -8.44 10.68
C THR A 62 26.20 -7.22 10.38
N LEU A 63 25.70 -6.00 10.57
CA LEU A 63 26.50 -4.79 10.42
C LEU A 63 27.66 -4.73 11.42
N VAL A 64 27.43 -4.98 12.71
CA VAL A 64 28.46 -4.94 13.75
C VAL A 64 29.50 -6.06 13.56
N ALA A 65 29.05 -7.29 13.26
CA ALA A 65 29.91 -8.43 12.97
C ALA A 65 30.79 -8.18 11.74
N SER A 66 30.25 -7.60 10.67
CA SER A 66 31.01 -7.26 9.45
C SER A 66 32.15 -6.27 9.70
N LEU A 67 32.07 -5.46 10.75
CA LEU A 67 33.09 -4.46 11.10
C LEU A 67 34.08 -4.93 12.17
N ARG A 68 33.95 -6.16 12.68
CA ARG A 68 34.74 -6.68 13.80
C ARG A 68 36.15 -7.10 13.39
N PRO A 69 37.23 -6.65 14.07
CA PRO A 69 38.58 -7.12 13.78
C PRO A 69 38.79 -8.55 14.28
N GLU A 70 39.59 -9.33 13.54
CA GLU A 70 39.93 -10.73 13.83
C GLU A 70 40.53 -10.92 15.24
N SER A 71 41.29 -9.92 15.72
CA SER A 71 41.89 -9.89 17.06
C SER A 71 40.88 -9.79 18.22
N ALA A 72 39.60 -9.53 17.95
CA ALA A 72 38.55 -9.49 19.00
C ALA A 72 38.12 -10.89 19.48
N GLY A 73 38.45 -11.95 18.74
CA GLY A 73 38.13 -13.34 19.11
C GLY A 73 36.64 -13.69 19.08
N SER A 74 36.36 -14.98 19.34
CA SER A 74 35.02 -15.56 19.23
C SER A 74 34.19 -15.54 20.54
N VAL A 75 34.71 -14.92 21.60
CA VAL A 75 34.15 -15.02 22.96
C VAL A 75 32.88 -14.16 23.14
N ASP A 76 32.75 -13.05 22.40
CA ASP A 76 31.62 -12.12 22.54
C ASP A 76 30.85 -11.90 21.22
N MET A 77 30.59 -13.01 20.51
CA MET A 77 30.05 -12.98 19.15
C MET A 77 28.59 -12.57 19.05
N ALA A 78 27.85 -12.52 20.17
CA ALA A 78 26.46 -12.07 20.21
C ALA A 78 26.31 -10.56 20.50
N SER A 79 27.39 -9.85 20.84
CA SER A 79 27.29 -8.41 21.16
C SER A 79 26.87 -7.57 19.95
N LEU A 80 25.80 -6.79 20.16
CA LEU A 80 25.32 -5.74 19.26
C LEU A 80 26.08 -4.42 19.44
N TRP A 81 26.99 -4.35 20.41
CA TRP A 81 27.72 -3.12 20.75
C TRP A 81 29.16 -3.23 20.27
N PRO A 82 29.66 -2.27 19.45
CA PRO A 82 31.01 -2.31 18.91
C PRO A 82 32.02 -1.79 19.94
N ASP A 83 32.40 -2.63 20.90
CA ASP A 83 33.49 -2.36 21.87
C ASP A 83 34.92 -2.50 21.26
N PHE A 84 35.01 -2.41 19.93
CA PHE A 84 36.24 -2.58 19.15
C PHE A 84 36.38 -1.46 18.12
N ALA A 85 37.61 -1.20 17.68
CA ALA A 85 37.84 -0.31 16.54
C ALA A 85 37.29 -0.96 15.26
N PRO A 86 36.31 -0.35 14.56
CA PRO A 86 35.70 -0.95 13.38
C PRO A 86 36.70 -1.01 12.22
N THR A 87 36.68 -2.11 11.47
CA THR A 87 37.57 -2.35 10.33
C THR A 87 36.80 -2.88 9.12
N LEU A 88 37.31 -2.59 7.93
CA LEU A 88 36.80 -3.17 6.68
C LEU A 88 37.52 -4.48 6.29
N ALA A 89 38.34 -5.04 7.19
CA ALA A 89 39.09 -6.28 6.95
C ALA A 89 38.19 -7.44 6.51
N ASN A 90 37.02 -7.64 7.14
CA ASN A 90 36.11 -8.72 6.74
C ASN A 90 35.51 -8.52 5.35
N PHE A 91 35.29 -7.28 4.89
CA PHE A 91 34.84 -7.01 3.53
C PHE A 91 35.92 -7.34 2.51
N ARG A 92 37.17 -7.00 2.83
CA ARG A 92 38.32 -7.38 2.01
C ARG A 92 38.50 -8.90 1.96
N LEU A 93 38.49 -9.56 3.12
CA LEU A 93 38.58 -11.02 3.23
C LEU A 93 37.42 -11.71 2.51
N ALA A 94 36.18 -11.22 2.63
CA ALA A 94 35.05 -11.78 1.89
C ALA A 94 35.27 -11.71 0.37
N LEU A 95 35.78 -10.58 -0.14
CA LEU A 95 36.12 -10.39 -1.56
C LEU A 95 37.36 -11.18 -2.02
N GLU A 96 38.24 -11.58 -1.10
CA GLU A 96 39.42 -12.43 -1.39
C GLU A 96 39.09 -13.94 -1.27
N SER A 97 38.13 -14.32 -0.40
CA SER A 97 37.72 -15.71 -0.12
C SER A 97 36.65 -16.26 -1.06
N GLY A 98 36.00 -15.43 -1.88
CA GLY A 98 35.00 -15.84 -2.86
C GLY A 98 35.00 -14.94 -4.08
N ASP A 99 34.73 -15.50 -5.27
CA ASP A 99 34.72 -14.73 -6.51
C ASP A 99 33.41 -13.94 -6.67
N PHE A 100 33.17 -13.00 -5.76
CA PHE A 100 32.02 -12.10 -5.80
C PHE A 100 31.95 -11.31 -7.11
N GLY A 101 33.10 -11.01 -7.74
CA GLY A 101 33.16 -10.37 -9.05
C GLY A 101 32.47 -11.22 -10.12
N LEU A 102 32.85 -12.48 -10.26
CA LEU A 102 32.19 -13.45 -11.14
C LEU A 102 30.72 -13.64 -10.76
N TYR A 103 30.39 -13.76 -9.47
CA TYR A 103 29.01 -13.97 -9.04
C TYR A 103 28.10 -12.78 -9.38
N TYR A 104 28.60 -11.54 -9.28
CA TYR A 104 27.89 -10.35 -9.76
C TYR A 104 27.71 -10.35 -11.27
N ILE A 105 28.75 -10.72 -12.04
CA ILE A 105 28.69 -10.80 -13.50
C ILE A 105 27.67 -11.86 -13.94
N ASN A 106 27.73 -13.06 -13.37
CA ASN A 106 26.78 -14.15 -13.64
C ASN A 106 25.34 -13.76 -13.28
N THR A 107 25.11 -13.15 -12.12
CA THR A 107 23.79 -12.65 -11.74
C THR A 107 23.32 -11.53 -12.66
N ALA A 108 24.19 -10.59 -13.06
CA ALA A 108 23.83 -9.54 -14.01
C ALA A 108 23.48 -10.14 -15.39
N ILE A 109 24.23 -11.12 -15.88
CA ILE A 109 23.93 -11.85 -17.12
C ILE A 109 22.56 -12.54 -17.02
N VAL A 110 22.30 -13.27 -15.95
CA VAL A 110 21.02 -13.98 -15.73
C VAL A 110 19.86 -12.99 -15.64
N VAL A 111 19.98 -11.95 -14.81
CA VAL A 111 18.92 -10.96 -14.57
C VAL A 111 18.62 -10.13 -15.82
N VAL A 112 19.66 -9.60 -16.48
CA VAL A 112 19.51 -8.77 -17.70
C VAL A 112 19.11 -9.64 -18.90
N GLY A 113 19.61 -10.87 -19.00
CA GLY A 113 19.24 -11.82 -20.04
C GLY A 113 17.78 -12.25 -19.95
N ILE A 114 17.31 -12.65 -18.75
CA ILE A 114 15.89 -12.92 -18.50
C ILE A 114 15.06 -11.69 -18.84
N LEU A 115 15.40 -10.51 -18.33
CA LEU A 115 14.64 -9.28 -18.58
C LEU A 115 14.59 -8.93 -20.07
N GLY A 116 15.72 -9.03 -20.78
CA GLY A 116 15.81 -8.72 -22.21
C GLY A 116 14.91 -9.61 -23.06
N VAL A 117 14.95 -10.92 -22.82
CA VAL A 117 14.05 -11.87 -23.51
C VAL A 117 12.61 -11.65 -23.08
N GLN A 118 12.33 -11.47 -21.79
CA GLN A 118 10.99 -11.20 -21.29
C GLN A 118 10.38 -9.96 -21.92
N VAL A 119 11.11 -8.83 -22.00
CA VAL A 119 10.60 -7.59 -22.62
C VAL A 119 10.10 -7.84 -24.04
N VAL A 120 10.78 -8.69 -24.81
CA VAL A 120 10.32 -9.09 -26.15
C VAL A 120 9.08 -10.00 -26.05
N THR A 121 9.12 -11.08 -25.27
CA THR A 121 8.02 -12.07 -25.22
C THR A 121 6.73 -11.48 -24.66
N ILE A 122 6.80 -10.71 -23.57
CA ILE A 122 5.64 -10.10 -22.91
C ILE A 122 5.03 -8.97 -23.75
N SER A 123 5.85 -8.26 -24.54
CA SER A 123 5.36 -7.21 -25.44
C SER A 123 4.60 -7.80 -26.62
N LEU A 124 5.14 -8.84 -27.25
CA LEU A 124 4.48 -9.53 -28.36
C LEU A 124 3.19 -10.23 -27.88
N ALA A 125 3.25 -10.95 -26.75
CA ALA A 125 2.08 -11.61 -26.17
C ALA A 125 1.03 -10.60 -25.68
N GLY A 126 1.46 -9.52 -25.01
CA GLY A 126 0.58 -8.44 -24.57
C GLY A 126 -0.15 -7.77 -25.74
N TYR A 127 0.56 -7.50 -26.84
CA TYR A 127 -0.03 -6.95 -28.07
C TYR A 127 -1.04 -7.92 -28.69
N ALA A 128 -0.67 -9.20 -28.83
CA ALA A 128 -1.55 -10.22 -29.38
C ALA A 128 -2.86 -10.36 -28.57
N PHE A 129 -2.78 -10.40 -27.24
CA PHE A 129 -3.97 -10.52 -26.38
C PHE A 129 -4.76 -9.22 -26.18
N ALA A 130 -4.20 -8.05 -26.50
CA ALA A 130 -4.88 -6.75 -26.40
C ALA A 130 -5.50 -6.27 -27.72
N ARG A 131 -4.86 -6.55 -28.86
CA ARG A 131 -5.20 -5.95 -30.16
C ARG A 131 -5.72 -6.95 -31.18
N LEU A 132 -5.07 -8.12 -31.31
CA LEU A 132 -5.48 -9.10 -32.29
C LEU A 132 -6.82 -9.76 -31.91
N GLN A 133 -7.60 -10.09 -32.94
CA GLN A 133 -8.84 -10.85 -32.82
C GLN A 133 -8.62 -12.20 -33.50
N PHE A 134 -8.57 -13.27 -32.72
CA PHE A 134 -8.40 -14.64 -33.20
C PHE A 134 -9.20 -15.61 -32.34
N THR A 135 -9.63 -16.72 -32.94
CA THR A 135 -10.46 -17.73 -32.29
C THR A 135 -9.72 -18.35 -31.10
N GLY A 136 -10.37 -18.40 -29.93
CA GLY A 136 -9.79 -18.97 -28.70
C GLY A 136 -8.86 -18.03 -27.91
N ARG A 137 -8.67 -16.77 -28.34
CA ARG A 137 -7.82 -15.76 -27.64
C ARG A 137 -8.02 -15.73 -26.14
N ASP A 138 -9.27 -15.60 -25.70
CA ASP A 138 -9.57 -15.39 -24.28
C ASP A 138 -9.35 -16.68 -23.47
N VAL A 139 -9.56 -17.86 -24.07
CA VAL A 139 -9.23 -19.17 -23.47
C VAL A 139 -7.72 -19.32 -23.28
N LEU A 140 -6.92 -19.04 -24.32
CA LEU A 140 -5.46 -19.07 -24.21
C LEU A 140 -4.95 -18.04 -23.18
N PHE A 141 -5.59 -16.88 -23.08
CA PHE A 141 -5.24 -15.90 -22.06
C PHE A 141 -5.53 -16.41 -20.63
N TYR A 142 -6.66 -17.08 -20.40
CA TYR A 142 -6.93 -17.73 -19.11
C TYR A 142 -5.94 -18.86 -18.81
N VAL A 143 -5.52 -19.65 -19.81
CA VAL A 143 -4.46 -20.66 -19.64
C VAL A 143 -3.13 -20.03 -19.23
N PHE A 144 -2.75 -18.87 -19.80
CA PHE A 144 -1.61 -18.09 -19.31
C PHE A 144 -1.79 -17.64 -17.86
N LEU A 145 -2.98 -17.20 -17.46
CA LEU A 145 -3.25 -16.80 -16.06
C LEU A 145 -3.17 -17.96 -15.06
N LEU A 146 -3.43 -19.21 -15.47
CA LEU A 146 -3.23 -20.39 -14.60
C LEU A 146 -1.76 -20.52 -14.16
N GLN A 147 -0.78 -20.07 -14.95
CA GLN A 147 0.64 -20.05 -14.54
C GLN A 147 0.85 -19.22 -13.26
N LEU A 148 0.06 -18.18 -13.02
CA LEU A 148 0.12 -17.36 -11.79
C LEU A 148 -0.38 -18.10 -10.54
N MET A 149 -1.14 -19.19 -10.72
CA MET A 149 -1.63 -20.05 -9.64
C MET A 149 -0.65 -21.20 -9.32
N LEU A 150 0.37 -21.42 -10.16
CA LEU A 150 1.38 -22.46 -9.95
C LEU A 150 2.50 -21.94 -9.05
N VAL A 151 2.82 -22.71 -8.02
CA VAL A 151 3.93 -22.45 -7.09
C VAL A 151 5.23 -22.92 -7.77
N PRO A 152 6.21 -22.04 -8.08
CA PRO A 152 7.38 -22.41 -8.89
C PRO A 152 8.16 -23.67 -8.45
N PRO A 153 8.35 -23.94 -7.13
CA PRO A 153 8.88 -25.21 -6.64
C PRO A 153 8.26 -26.49 -7.24
N ALA A 154 6.96 -26.49 -7.57
CA ALA A 154 6.29 -27.65 -8.16
C ALA A 154 6.77 -27.97 -9.60
N LEU A 155 7.39 -27.01 -10.28
CA LEU A 155 7.87 -27.14 -11.65
C LEU A 155 9.36 -27.50 -11.74
N ILE A 156 10.09 -27.60 -10.62
CA ILE A 156 11.54 -27.88 -10.63
C ILE A 156 11.85 -29.21 -11.32
N VAL A 157 11.21 -30.31 -10.92
CA VAL A 157 11.47 -31.64 -11.49
C VAL A 157 11.18 -31.73 -13.00
N PRO A 158 10.01 -31.28 -13.53
CA PRO A 158 9.77 -31.31 -14.97
C PRO A 158 10.71 -30.36 -15.73
N ASN A 159 10.93 -29.13 -15.24
CA ASN A 159 11.85 -28.19 -15.91
C ASN A 159 13.28 -28.72 -15.94
N LEU A 160 13.77 -29.34 -14.86
CA LEU A 160 15.12 -29.89 -14.79
C LEU A 160 15.34 -30.98 -15.83
N ARG A 161 14.36 -31.88 -16.03
CA ARG A 161 14.41 -32.87 -17.12
C ARG A 161 14.52 -32.19 -18.47
N THR A 162 13.65 -31.21 -18.77
CA THR A 162 13.69 -30.46 -20.03
C THR A 162 15.02 -29.76 -20.26
N ILE A 163 15.63 -29.17 -19.24
CA ILE A 163 16.94 -28.49 -19.35
C ILE A 163 18.09 -29.49 -19.57
N VAL A 164 18.04 -30.67 -18.97
CA VAL A 164 18.99 -31.77 -19.24
C VAL A 164 18.81 -32.31 -20.66
N ASP A 165 17.58 -32.57 -21.10
CA ASP A 165 17.26 -33.07 -22.44
C ASP A 165 17.68 -32.08 -23.56
N LEU A 166 17.62 -30.77 -23.27
CA LEU A 166 18.09 -29.70 -24.16
C LEU A 166 19.61 -29.46 -24.11
N GLY A 167 20.36 -30.16 -23.26
CA GLY A 167 21.80 -29.96 -23.09
C GLY A 167 22.18 -28.61 -22.45
N LEU A 168 21.26 -27.98 -21.70
CA LEU A 168 21.44 -26.68 -21.06
C LEU A 168 21.78 -26.77 -19.57
N TYR A 169 21.93 -27.98 -19.03
CA TYR A 169 22.36 -28.22 -17.65
C TYR A 169 23.74 -27.61 -17.37
N ASP A 170 23.95 -27.13 -16.14
CA ASP A 170 25.18 -26.45 -15.71
C ASP A 170 25.55 -25.16 -16.47
N THR A 171 24.58 -24.52 -17.13
CA THR A 171 24.77 -23.26 -17.85
C THR A 171 23.87 -22.14 -17.33
N LEU A 172 24.34 -20.89 -17.43
CA LEU A 172 23.50 -19.70 -17.18
C LEU A 172 22.27 -19.68 -18.11
N ALA A 173 22.34 -20.22 -19.33
CA ALA A 173 21.20 -20.34 -20.23
C ALA A 173 20.11 -21.28 -19.66
N GLY A 174 20.50 -22.41 -19.06
CA GLY A 174 19.58 -23.31 -18.36
C GLY A 174 18.94 -22.67 -17.13
N VAL A 175 19.66 -21.80 -16.43
CA VAL A 175 19.09 -20.98 -15.33
C VAL A 175 18.03 -20.01 -15.86
N MET A 176 18.32 -19.30 -16.95
CA MET A 176 17.43 -18.27 -17.50
C MET A 176 16.17 -18.83 -18.17
N ALA A 177 16.26 -19.98 -18.83
CA ALA A 177 15.25 -20.46 -19.77
C ALA A 177 13.81 -20.57 -19.23
N PRO A 178 13.53 -21.08 -18.01
CA PRO A 178 12.16 -21.18 -17.49
C PRO A 178 11.48 -19.82 -17.28
N TYR A 179 12.26 -18.75 -17.14
CA TYR A 179 11.76 -17.41 -16.84
C TYR A 179 11.57 -16.54 -18.10
N PHE A 180 11.98 -16.99 -19.29
CA PHE A 180 11.80 -16.24 -20.54
C PHE A 180 10.34 -15.93 -20.89
N ALA A 181 9.39 -16.75 -20.40
CA ALA A 181 7.96 -16.47 -20.47
C ALA A 181 7.43 -16.07 -19.08
N SER A 182 6.71 -14.95 -19.01
CA SER A 182 6.08 -14.48 -17.77
C SER A 182 4.60 -14.20 -17.99
N ALA A 183 3.71 -15.02 -17.42
CA ALA A 183 2.28 -14.72 -17.40
C ALA A 183 1.96 -13.37 -16.74
N PHE A 184 2.71 -12.97 -15.71
CA PHE A 184 2.55 -11.67 -15.05
C PHE A 184 2.89 -10.53 -16.02
N GLY A 185 4.02 -10.63 -16.72
CA GLY A 185 4.41 -9.65 -17.72
C GLY A 185 3.43 -9.57 -18.90
N THR A 186 2.99 -10.73 -19.42
CA THR A 186 1.98 -10.80 -20.49
C THR A 186 0.65 -10.19 -20.05
N PHE A 187 0.18 -10.47 -18.84
CA PHE A 187 -1.02 -9.83 -18.28
C PHE A 187 -0.82 -8.31 -18.16
N LEU A 188 0.26 -7.86 -17.53
CA LEU A 188 0.53 -6.43 -17.29
C LEU A 188 0.68 -5.64 -18.58
N MET A 189 1.38 -6.17 -19.59
CA MET A 189 1.50 -5.52 -20.90
C MET A 189 0.19 -5.51 -21.66
N ARG A 190 -0.62 -6.58 -21.58
CA ARG A 190 -1.98 -6.57 -22.16
C ARG A 190 -2.82 -5.46 -21.54
N GLN A 191 -2.84 -5.32 -20.21
CA GLN A 191 -3.60 -4.23 -19.57
C GLN A 191 -3.06 -2.86 -19.96
N THR A 192 -1.73 -2.71 -20.03
CA THR A 192 -1.07 -1.45 -20.43
C THR A 192 -1.46 -1.05 -21.86
N PHE A 193 -1.44 -1.99 -22.81
CA PHE A 193 -1.85 -1.69 -24.19
C PHE A 193 -3.36 -1.48 -24.32
N LEU A 194 -4.21 -2.17 -23.55
CA LEU A 194 -5.65 -1.89 -23.52
C LEU A 194 -5.97 -0.46 -23.04
N GLY A 195 -5.15 0.11 -22.15
CA GLY A 195 -5.27 1.50 -21.71
C GLY A 195 -4.84 2.57 -22.73
N ILE A 196 -4.15 2.19 -23.81
CA ILE A 196 -3.77 3.11 -24.89
C ILE A 196 -4.95 3.21 -25.89
N PRO A 197 -5.41 4.41 -26.28
CA PRO A 197 -6.40 4.59 -27.35
C PRO A 197 -5.94 4.00 -28.69
N ARG A 198 -6.86 3.39 -29.44
CA ARG A 198 -6.54 2.77 -30.75
C ARG A 198 -6.15 3.79 -31.82
N ASP A 199 -6.63 5.02 -31.68
CA ASP A 199 -6.39 6.16 -32.56
C ASP A 199 -4.89 6.36 -32.88
N PHE A 200 -4.00 6.08 -31.92
CA PHE A 200 -2.54 6.14 -32.12
C PHE A 200 -1.99 5.08 -33.07
N GLU A 201 -2.57 3.88 -33.06
CA GLU A 201 -2.20 2.78 -33.96
C GLU A 201 -2.84 2.95 -35.34
N GLU A 202 -4.08 3.44 -35.38
CA GLU A 202 -4.81 3.73 -36.62
C GLU A 202 -4.14 4.88 -37.38
N ALA A 203 -3.70 5.94 -36.70
CA ALA A 203 -2.88 7.00 -37.30
C ALA A 203 -1.56 6.46 -37.88
N ALA A 204 -0.81 5.66 -37.12
CA ALA A 204 0.43 5.06 -37.59
C ALA A 204 0.20 4.07 -38.77
N ALA A 205 -0.93 3.37 -38.80
CA ALA A 205 -1.30 2.50 -39.91
C ALA A 205 -1.68 3.30 -41.18
N ILE A 206 -2.31 4.47 -41.04
CA ILE A 206 -2.57 5.41 -42.14
C ILE A 206 -1.23 5.94 -42.71
N ASP A 207 -0.25 6.21 -41.85
CA ASP A 207 1.13 6.55 -42.24
C ASP A 207 1.93 5.36 -42.83
N GLY A 208 1.31 4.19 -42.97
CA GLY A 208 1.90 2.99 -43.59
C GLY A 208 2.80 2.17 -42.67
N ALA A 209 2.78 2.39 -41.35
CA ALA A 209 3.62 1.64 -40.42
C ALA A 209 3.17 0.16 -40.31
N PRO A 210 4.07 -0.83 -40.50
CA PRO A 210 3.75 -2.24 -40.27
C PRO A 210 3.57 -2.53 -38.77
N TRP A 211 2.87 -3.63 -38.45
CA TRP A 211 2.51 -4.01 -37.07
C TRP A 211 3.68 -3.98 -36.07
N TRP A 212 4.88 -4.41 -36.47
CA TRP A 212 6.06 -4.40 -35.60
C TRP A 212 6.57 -2.99 -35.34
N ALA A 213 6.43 -2.07 -36.31
CA ALA A 213 6.80 -0.67 -36.15
C ALA A 213 5.79 0.07 -35.28
N ILE A 214 4.49 -0.28 -35.38
CA ILE A 214 3.45 0.19 -34.46
C ILE A 214 3.76 -0.27 -33.02
N VAL A 215 4.07 -1.55 -32.82
CA VAL A 215 4.49 -2.04 -31.49
C VAL A 215 5.72 -1.28 -31.00
N TRP A 216 6.80 -1.21 -31.79
CA TRP A 216 8.09 -0.70 -31.33
C TRP A 216 8.16 0.83 -31.17
N HIS A 217 7.53 1.60 -32.06
CA HIS A 217 7.63 3.07 -32.10
C HIS A 217 6.42 3.79 -31.50
N VAL A 218 5.26 3.13 -31.39
CA VAL A 218 4.03 3.73 -30.82
C VAL A 218 3.72 3.11 -29.47
N LEU A 219 3.49 1.79 -29.42
CA LEU A 219 3.00 1.15 -28.21
C LEU A 219 4.06 1.02 -27.11
N LEU A 220 5.28 0.57 -27.40
CA LEU A 220 6.32 0.42 -26.36
C LEU A 220 6.73 1.76 -25.73
N PRO A 221 6.90 2.89 -26.45
CA PRO A 221 7.18 4.18 -25.84
C PRO A 221 6.07 4.67 -24.91
N LEU A 222 4.79 4.47 -25.28
CA LEU A 222 3.64 4.78 -24.44
C LEU A 222 3.51 3.81 -23.25
N ALA A 223 3.84 2.54 -23.44
CA ALA A 223 3.82 1.50 -22.42
C ALA A 223 5.08 1.44 -21.53
N ARG A 224 6.04 2.37 -21.69
CA ARG A 224 7.24 2.49 -20.84
C ARG A 224 6.95 2.42 -19.33
N PRO A 225 5.87 3.02 -18.77
CA PRO A 225 5.55 2.85 -17.36
C PRO A 225 5.28 1.39 -16.97
N GLY A 226 4.54 0.64 -17.79
CA GLY A 226 4.25 -0.79 -17.58
C GLY A 226 5.47 -1.69 -17.76
N LEU A 227 6.32 -1.40 -18.76
CA LEU A 227 7.59 -2.10 -18.95
C LEU A 227 8.55 -1.89 -17.77
N VAL A 228 8.67 -0.66 -17.24
CA VAL A 228 9.52 -0.40 -16.07
C VAL A 228 8.94 -1.05 -14.81
N ALA A 229 7.61 -1.05 -14.65
CA ALA A 229 6.93 -1.77 -13.57
C ALA A 229 7.28 -3.27 -13.59
N PHE A 230 7.15 -3.91 -14.76
CA PHE A 230 7.53 -5.30 -14.94
C PHE A 230 9.03 -5.52 -14.69
N ALA A 231 9.89 -4.65 -15.24
CA ALA A 231 11.34 -4.78 -15.13
C ALA A 231 11.81 -4.78 -13.67
N ILE A 232 11.27 -3.90 -12.83
CA ILE A 232 11.61 -3.84 -11.39
C ILE A 232 11.19 -5.14 -10.68
N VAL A 233 9.99 -5.65 -10.96
CA VAL A 233 9.50 -6.92 -10.38
C VAL A 233 10.37 -8.09 -10.83
N SER A 234 10.70 -8.18 -12.12
CA SER A 234 11.53 -9.25 -12.67
C SER A 234 12.95 -9.19 -12.12
N VAL A 235 13.62 -8.04 -12.18
CA VAL A 235 14.97 -7.83 -11.63
C VAL A 235 15.03 -8.22 -10.17
N THR A 236 14.07 -7.77 -9.36
CA THR A 236 14.03 -8.10 -7.93
C THR A 236 13.79 -9.59 -7.70
N ALA A 237 12.92 -10.23 -8.47
CA ALA A 237 12.67 -11.67 -8.36
C ALA A 237 13.91 -12.50 -8.74
N GLN A 238 14.53 -12.22 -9.89
CA GLN A 238 15.67 -12.99 -10.40
C GLN A 238 16.97 -12.71 -9.61
N TRP A 239 17.13 -11.51 -9.02
CA TRP A 239 18.26 -11.21 -8.13
C TRP A 239 18.22 -12.02 -6.83
N ASN A 240 17.01 -12.32 -6.33
CA ASN A 240 16.80 -13.10 -5.10
C ASN A 240 16.52 -14.59 -5.37
N GLU A 241 16.49 -15.02 -6.63
CA GLU A 241 16.25 -16.42 -6.97
C GLU A 241 17.47 -17.26 -6.59
N PHE A 242 17.19 -18.40 -5.95
CA PHE A 242 18.19 -19.26 -5.31
C PHE A 242 17.88 -20.73 -5.55
N LEU A 243 16.61 -21.13 -5.42
CA LEU A 243 16.22 -22.54 -5.39
C LEU A 243 16.40 -23.20 -6.75
N TRP A 244 16.05 -22.51 -7.84
CA TRP A 244 16.26 -23.05 -9.18
C TRP A 244 17.74 -23.05 -9.61
N PRO A 245 18.51 -21.95 -9.51
CA PRO A 245 19.94 -21.94 -9.77
C PRO A 245 20.70 -23.06 -9.03
N LEU A 246 20.41 -23.26 -7.74
CA LEU A 246 21.03 -24.30 -6.90
C LEU A 246 20.83 -25.74 -7.41
N MET A 247 19.74 -25.99 -8.16
CA MET A 247 19.39 -27.33 -8.67
C MET A 247 19.95 -27.60 -10.07
N VAL A 248 20.40 -26.56 -10.78
CA VAL A 248 20.80 -26.62 -12.21
C VAL A 248 22.29 -26.38 -12.41
N ILE A 249 22.93 -25.62 -11.51
CA ILE A 249 24.36 -25.32 -11.56
C ILE A 249 25.11 -26.19 -10.54
N ASN A 250 26.20 -26.82 -10.99
CA ASN A 250 27.23 -27.43 -10.15
C ASN A 250 28.60 -26.75 -10.32
N ASP A 251 28.91 -26.21 -11.50
CA ASP A 251 30.19 -25.56 -11.79
C ASP A 251 30.30 -24.22 -11.02
N PRO A 252 31.33 -24.04 -10.17
CA PRO A 252 31.62 -22.76 -9.52
C PRO A 252 31.73 -21.58 -10.49
N ALA A 253 32.15 -21.81 -11.75
CA ALA A 253 32.23 -20.77 -12.76
C ALA A 253 30.85 -20.21 -13.19
N SER A 254 29.79 -21.01 -13.03
CA SER A 254 28.40 -20.64 -13.34
C SER A 254 27.62 -20.12 -12.13
N HIS A 255 28.21 -20.09 -10.92
CA HIS A 255 27.51 -19.65 -9.71
C HIS A 255 26.96 -18.21 -9.81
N THR A 256 25.68 -18.05 -9.49
CA THR A 256 25.05 -16.75 -9.25
C THR A 256 25.35 -16.26 -7.83
N LEU A 257 25.13 -14.97 -7.56
CA LEU A 257 25.32 -14.32 -6.26
C LEU A 257 24.66 -15.03 -5.07
N THR A 258 23.49 -15.65 -5.28
CA THR A 258 22.77 -16.41 -4.26
C THR A 258 23.39 -17.80 -3.99
N ILE A 259 23.87 -18.51 -5.02
CA ILE A 259 24.63 -19.77 -4.84
C ILE A 259 26.02 -19.50 -4.27
N GLY A 260 26.71 -18.48 -4.79
CA GLY A 260 28.02 -18.04 -4.35
C GLY A 260 28.01 -17.71 -2.86
N LEU A 261 27.02 -16.93 -2.41
CA LEU A 261 26.79 -16.67 -0.99
C LEU A 261 26.55 -17.96 -0.20
N ALA A 262 25.68 -18.88 -0.68
CA ALA A 262 25.42 -20.13 0.05
C ALA A 262 26.66 -21.05 0.16
N THR A 263 27.53 -21.06 -0.86
CA THR A 263 28.79 -21.83 -0.87
C THR A 263 29.82 -21.19 0.06
N PHE A 264 29.97 -19.86 -0.03
CA PHE A 264 30.77 -19.06 0.89
C PHE A 264 30.32 -19.21 2.35
N THR A 265 29.01 -19.21 2.62
CA THR A 265 28.45 -19.42 3.95
C THR A 265 28.84 -20.77 4.51
N LYS A 266 28.71 -21.87 3.75
CA LYS A 266 29.12 -23.21 4.20
C LYS A 266 30.61 -23.28 4.56
N GLY A 267 31.46 -22.56 3.81
CA GLY A 267 32.89 -22.45 4.12
C GLY A 267 33.16 -21.64 5.40
N ALA A 268 32.61 -20.43 5.48
CA ALA A 268 32.81 -19.50 6.59
C ALA A 268 32.21 -20.01 7.91
N GLU A 269 31.06 -20.71 7.88
CA GLU A 269 30.48 -21.38 9.05
C GLU A 269 31.39 -22.50 9.57
N GLY A 270 31.99 -23.29 8.66
CA GLY A 270 32.96 -24.33 9.00
C GLY A 270 34.22 -23.78 9.65
N ALA A 271 34.71 -22.63 9.18
CA ALA A 271 35.85 -21.89 9.75
C ALA A 271 35.50 -21.03 10.98
N ARG A 272 34.19 -20.84 11.27
CA ARG A 272 33.65 -19.94 12.31
C ARG A 272 33.96 -18.44 12.07
N GLU A 273 34.10 -18.03 10.81
CA GLU A 273 34.44 -16.68 10.38
C GLU A 273 33.19 -15.78 10.22
N TRP A 274 32.41 -15.62 11.29
CA TRP A 274 31.10 -14.94 11.20
C TRP A 274 31.18 -13.46 10.79
N GLY A 275 32.30 -12.77 11.02
CA GLY A 275 32.52 -11.40 10.53
C GLY A 275 32.64 -11.34 9.00
N VAL A 276 33.39 -12.28 8.41
CA VAL A 276 33.55 -12.48 6.96
C VAL A 276 32.20 -12.89 6.34
N LEU A 277 31.47 -13.81 6.98
CA LEU A 277 30.10 -14.18 6.60
C LEU A 277 29.16 -12.97 6.55
N ALA A 278 29.17 -12.14 7.60
CA ALA A 278 28.31 -10.98 7.71
C ALA A 278 28.66 -9.90 6.67
N ALA A 279 29.94 -9.68 6.39
CA ALA A 279 30.40 -8.80 5.32
C ALA A 279 29.94 -9.29 3.93
N GLY A 280 30.11 -10.59 3.63
CA GLY A 280 29.62 -11.20 2.39
C GLY A 280 28.09 -11.07 2.22
N THR A 281 27.34 -11.27 3.30
CA THR A 281 25.88 -11.08 3.31
C THR A 281 25.48 -9.65 2.97
N LEU A 282 26.17 -8.65 3.55
CA LEU A 282 25.90 -7.23 3.25
C LEU A 282 26.28 -6.83 1.83
N LEU A 283 27.35 -7.39 1.27
CA LEU A 283 27.70 -7.19 -0.14
C LEU A 283 26.53 -7.61 -1.04
N VAL A 284 25.99 -8.82 -0.86
CA VAL A 284 24.85 -9.32 -1.65
C VAL A 284 23.59 -8.46 -1.51
N MET A 285 23.33 -7.91 -0.33
CA MET A 285 22.18 -7.04 -0.07
C MET A 285 22.34 -5.61 -0.64
N ALA A 286 23.58 -5.10 -0.76
CA ALA A 286 23.85 -3.68 -1.01
C ALA A 286 23.22 -3.13 -2.32
N PRO A 287 23.24 -3.82 -3.47
CA PRO A 287 22.68 -3.27 -4.71
C PRO A 287 21.16 -3.01 -4.63
N LEU A 288 20.42 -3.90 -3.97
CA LEU A 288 18.99 -3.70 -3.72
C LEU A 288 18.75 -2.61 -2.66
N ALA A 289 19.53 -2.60 -1.57
CA ALA A 289 19.40 -1.59 -0.52
C ALA A 289 19.64 -0.15 -1.05
N VAL A 290 20.62 0.04 -1.94
CA VAL A 290 20.89 1.33 -2.60
C VAL A 290 19.80 1.68 -3.62
N ALA A 291 19.30 0.71 -4.40
CA ALA A 291 18.23 0.95 -5.37
C ALA A 291 16.88 1.32 -4.72
N PHE A 292 16.60 0.78 -3.54
CA PHE A 292 15.31 0.93 -2.84
C PHE A 292 15.35 1.87 -1.62
N GLY A 293 16.44 2.64 -1.43
CA GLY A 293 16.64 3.54 -0.28
C GLY A 293 15.56 4.61 -0.10
N LEU A 294 14.51 4.26 0.64
CA LEU A 294 13.39 5.09 1.06
C LEU A 294 13.23 4.96 2.58
N ASP A 295 13.29 6.07 3.32
CA ASP A 295 12.92 6.08 4.74
C ASP A 295 11.40 5.89 4.86
N THR A 296 10.99 4.66 5.15
CA THR A 296 9.58 4.29 5.37
C THR A 296 9.15 4.48 6.83
N ALA A 297 10.07 4.75 7.76
CA ALA A 297 9.78 4.78 9.20
C ALA A 297 9.00 6.05 9.64
N ASN A 298 9.05 7.13 8.85
CA ASN A 298 8.49 8.43 9.21
C ASN A 298 7.51 8.98 8.15
N PRO A 299 6.33 8.37 7.96
CA PRO A 299 5.36 8.86 6.99
C PRO A 299 4.76 10.23 7.37
N PRO A 300 4.40 11.08 6.39
CA PRO A 300 3.91 12.43 6.65
C PRO A 300 2.57 12.43 7.37
N ARG A 301 2.46 13.23 8.43
CA ARG A 301 1.27 13.35 9.29
C ARG A 301 0.45 14.59 8.99
N THR A 302 1.05 15.60 8.37
CA THR A 302 0.38 16.84 7.98
C THR A 302 0.47 17.12 6.48
N TRP A 303 -0.38 18.01 5.95
CA TRP A 303 -0.30 18.43 4.53
C TRP A 303 1.03 19.08 4.17
N ALA A 304 1.65 19.82 5.10
CA ALA A 304 2.97 20.42 4.89
C ALA A 304 4.04 19.32 4.76
N GLU A 305 4.07 18.37 5.70
CA GLU A 305 4.95 17.20 5.63
C GLU A 305 4.71 16.37 4.36
N LEU A 306 3.46 16.18 3.93
CA LEU A 306 3.12 15.46 2.71
C LEU A 306 3.71 16.15 1.47
N VAL A 307 3.51 17.47 1.36
CA VAL A 307 4.04 18.27 0.25
C VAL A 307 5.56 18.25 0.23
N ASP A 308 6.22 18.38 1.38
CA ASP A 308 7.68 18.39 1.45
C ASP A 308 8.31 17.01 1.25
N ALA A 309 7.68 15.95 1.76
CA ALA A 309 8.04 14.57 1.42
C ALA A 309 7.85 14.31 -0.08
N ALA A 310 6.71 14.71 -0.67
CA ALA A 310 6.46 14.53 -2.09
C ALA A 310 7.48 15.28 -2.96
N LYS A 311 7.89 16.50 -2.58
CA LYS A 311 8.99 17.22 -3.27
C LYS A 311 10.31 16.44 -3.21
N LYS A 312 10.72 16.00 -2.02
CA LYS A 312 11.98 15.24 -1.81
C LYS A 312 11.99 13.89 -2.53
N LEU A 313 10.85 13.21 -2.59
CA LEU A 313 10.70 11.87 -3.14
C LEU A 313 10.52 11.85 -4.66
N THR A 314 10.08 12.97 -5.27
CA THR A 314 9.96 13.12 -6.72
C THR A 314 11.32 13.09 -7.38
N LYS A 315 11.59 12.07 -8.22
CA LYS A 315 12.83 11.96 -8.99
C LYS A 315 12.63 12.58 -10.37
N ARG A 316 13.52 13.49 -10.75
CA ARG A 316 13.51 14.22 -12.03
C ARG A 316 14.77 13.96 -12.83
N ASP A 317 14.63 14.01 -14.14
CA ASP A 317 15.65 13.92 -15.17
C ASP A 317 15.38 15.07 -16.15
N GLY A 318 15.94 16.26 -15.87
CA GLY A 318 15.49 17.51 -16.49
C GLY A 318 14.00 17.80 -16.22
N GLU A 319 13.23 18.12 -17.26
CA GLU A 319 11.76 18.28 -17.17
C GLU A 319 11.00 16.95 -17.01
N LYS A 320 11.63 15.80 -17.30
CA LYS A 320 10.99 14.48 -17.22
C LYS A 320 10.94 14.00 -15.78
N ILE A 321 9.76 13.55 -15.35
CA ILE A 321 9.57 12.94 -14.03
C ILE A 321 9.75 11.43 -14.17
N GLU A 322 10.73 10.87 -13.45
CA GLU A 322 10.97 9.42 -13.44
C GLU A 322 10.11 8.69 -12.42
N ARG A 323 9.82 9.38 -11.30
CA ARG A 323 9.02 8.92 -10.17
C ARG A 323 8.33 10.14 -9.53
N HIS A 324 7.02 10.06 -9.38
CA HIS A 324 6.22 11.02 -8.63
C HIS A 324 6.36 10.77 -7.13
N GLY A 325 6.52 11.84 -6.34
CA GLY A 325 6.59 11.72 -4.89
C GLY A 325 5.24 11.37 -4.25
N PHE A 326 4.13 11.69 -4.91
CA PHE A 326 2.78 11.41 -4.43
C PHE A 326 1.80 11.14 -5.59
N MET A 327 0.86 10.20 -5.43
CA MET A 327 -0.27 9.99 -6.34
C MET A 327 -1.58 9.74 -5.57
N MET A 328 -2.69 10.24 -6.13
CA MET A 328 -4.05 9.86 -5.70
C MET A 328 -4.97 9.69 -6.91
N PRO A 329 -6.01 8.84 -6.82
CA PRO A 329 -6.97 8.65 -7.90
C PRO A 329 -7.79 9.90 -8.23
N GLY A 330 -8.00 10.13 -9.53
CA GLY A 330 -8.88 11.18 -10.08
C GLY A 330 -10.18 10.66 -10.69
N ASN A 331 -10.40 9.34 -10.73
CA ASN A 331 -11.59 8.75 -11.33
C ASN A 331 -12.88 9.10 -10.54
N TYR A 332 -14.01 9.16 -11.25
CA TYR A 332 -15.34 9.15 -10.63
C TYR A 332 -15.47 7.93 -9.71
N ASP A 333 -16.14 8.08 -8.58
CA ASP A 333 -16.02 7.08 -7.51
C ASP A 333 -15.32 7.72 -6.31
N THR A 334 -14.02 7.75 -6.54
CA THR A 334 -12.94 7.89 -5.56
C THR A 334 -12.49 9.33 -5.41
N LEU A 335 -12.53 10.15 -6.47
CA LEU A 335 -12.11 11.55 -6.40
C LEU A 335 -13.00 12.33 -5.42
N GLY A 336 -14.33 12.27 -5.53
CA GLY A 336 -15.21 12.96 -4.59
C GLY A 336 -15.09 12.44 -3.16
N TRP A 337 -14.85 11.13 -2.98
CA TRP A 337 -14.58 10.54 -1.67
C TRP A 337 -13.29 11.09 -1.04
N LEU A 338 -12.18 11.13 -1.79
CA LEU A 338 -10.91 11.68 -1.31
C LEU A 338 -10.96 13.20 -1.09
N MET A 339 -11.67 13.95 -1.94
CA MET A 339 -11.93 15.37 -1.72
C MET A 339 -12.73 15.61 -0.42
N SER A 340 -13.65 14.70 -0.06
CA SER A 340 -14.33 14.77 1.23
C SER A 340 -13.37 14.56 2.41
N ALA A 341 -12.43 13.62 2.33
CA ALA A 341 -11.38 13.41 3.33
C ALA A 341 -10.48 14.65 3.50
N LEU A 342 -10.08 15.28 2.39
CA LEU A 342 -9.27 16.49 2.42
C LEU A 342 -10.06 17.68 3.00
N SER A 343 -11.33 17.89 2.61
CA SER A 343 -12.15 18.96 3.21
C SER A 343 -12.35 18.77 4.72
N MET A 344 -12.68 17.56 5.16
CA MET A 344 -12.91 17.23 6.58
C MET A 344 -11.64 17.38 7.43
N SER A 345 -10.48 16.96 6.91
CA SER A 345 -9.18 17.09 7.59
C SER A 345 -8.64 18.52 7.61
N ASN A 346 -9.13 19.39 6.72
CA ASN A 346 -9.00 20.86 6.77
C ASN A 346 -10.09 21.52 7.66
N GLY A 347 -10.74 20.76 8.54
CA GLY A 347 -11.69 21.26 9.54
C GLY A 347 -13.14 21.41 9.05
N GLY A 348 -13.40 21.21 7.75
CA GLY A 348 -14.71 21.43 7.16
C GLY A 348 -15.71 20.30 7.32
N ARG A 349 -16.88 20.51 6.69
CA ARG A 349 -17.87 19.49 6.34
C ARG A 349 -17.87 19.33 4.81
N TYR A 350 -18.39 18.21 4.31
CA TYR A 350 -18.57 17.98 2.87
C TYR A 350 -20.03 18.12 2.44
N PHE A 351 -20.95 17.66 3.29
CA PHE A 351 -22.39 17.67 3.11
C PHE A 351 -23.08 17.86 4.46
N ASN A 352 -24.40 18.12 4.46
CA ASN A 352 -25.15 18.15 5.71
C ASN A 352 -25.62 16.74 6.12
N GLU A 353 -24.96 16.18 7.13
CA GLU A 353 -25.25 14.84 7.66
C GLU A 353 -26.69 14.63 8.16
N SER A 354 -27.40 15.71 8.52
CA SER A 354 -28.79 15.67 8.98
C SER A 354 -29.81 16.00 7.88
N TYR A 355 -29.35 16.44 6.70
CA TYR A 355 -30.24 16.94 5.64
C TYR A 355 -29.66 16.71 4.25
N GLY A 356 -30.30 15.86 3.46
CA GLY A 356 -29.82 15.48 2.13
C GLY A 356 -29.88 16.58 1.06
N GLY A 357 -30.29 17.81 1.40
CA GLY A 357 -30.44 18.94 0.47
C GLY A 357 -29.25 19.90 0.40
N GLU A 358 -28.15 19.65 1.12
CA GLU A 358 -27.04 20.60 1.25
C GLU A 358 -25.65 19.96 1.06
N VAL A 359 -24.79 20.66 0.31
CA VAL A 359 -23.34 20.40 0.22
C VAL A 359 -22.50 21.66 0.46
N TYR A 360 -21.23 21.48 0.80
CA TYR A 360 -20.33 22.54 1.27
C TYR A 360 -19.04 22.63 0.42
N TYR A 361 -19.22 22.68 -0.90
CA TYR A 361 -18.13 22.72 -1.88
C TYR A 361 -17.45 24.11 -1.95
N ASP A 362 -18.20 25.23 -1.91
CA ASP A 362 -17.60 26.58 -1.84
C ASP A 362 -17.33 27.01 -0.37
N THR A 363 -16.54 26.21 0.35
CA THR A 363 -16.09 26.53 1.71
C THR A 363 -14.57 26.69 1.80
N PRO A 364 -14.02 27.51 2.72
CA PRO A 364 -12.58 27.64 2.90
C PRO A 364 -11.85 26.31 3.14
N SER A 365 -12.54 25.33 3.73
CA SER A 365 -12.11 23.95 3.88
C SER A 365 -11.91 23.22 2.55
N MET A 366 -12.91 23.27 1.67
CA MET A 366 -12.87 22.60 0.37
C MET A 366 -12.00 23.37 -0.65
N VAL A 367 -12.08 24.70 -0.69
CA VAL A 367 -11.14 25.56 -1.45
C VAL A 367 -9.70 25.21 -1.10
N GLY A 368 -9.39 25.07 0.20
CA GLY A 368 -8.05 24.66 0.66
C GLY A 368 -7.64 23.25 0.21
N ALA A 369 -8.59 22.31 0.15
CA ALA A 369 -8.36 20.95 -0.35
C ALA A 369 -8.12 20.93 -1.88
N ALA A 370 -8.95 21.65 -2.64
CA ALA A 370 -8.82 21.76 -4.09
C ALA A 370 -7.51 22.46 -4.48
N ARG A 371 -7.11 23.51 -3.76
CA ARG A 371 -5.81 24.17 -3.94
C ARG A 371 -4.63 23.26 -3.60
N LEU A 372 -4.72 22.38 -2.59
CA LEU A 372 -3.67 21.39 -2.33
C LEU A 372 -3.48 20.46 -3.53
N VAL A 373 -4.60 19.94 -4.08
CA VAL A 373 -4.58 19.06 -5.26
C VAL A 373 -4.04 19.79 -6.49
N GLU A 374 -4.46 21.03 -6.73
CA GLU A 374 -3.91 21.87 -7.82
C GLU A 374 -2.40 22.10 -7.65
N ASP A 375 -1.95 22.46 -6.44
CA ASP A 375 -0.55 22.73 -6.14
C ASP A 375 0.33 21.48 -6.29
N LEU A 376 -0.14 20.30 -5.88
CA LEU A 376 0.59 19.03 -6.04
C LEU A 376 0.84 18.68 -7.52
N VAL A 377 -0.12 18.98 -8.40
CA VAL A 377 0.01 18.74 -9.85
C VAL A 377 0.81 19.85 -10.52
N HIS A 378 0.33 21.10 -10.48
CA HIS A 378 0.76 22.14 -11.43
C HIS A 378 1.90 23.01 -10.91
N LYS A 379 1.93 23.28 -9.60
CA LYS A 379 2.93 24.16 -8.97
C LYS A 379 4.16 23.41 -8.49
N HIS A 380 3.95 22.25 -7.87
CA HIS A 380 5.03 21.41 -7.33
C HIS A 380 5.44 20.31 -8.30
N LYS A 381 4.60 19.94 -9.30
CA LYS A 381 4.87 18.86 -10.25
C LYS A 381 5.32 17.57 -9.54
N VAL A 382 4.67 17.22 -8.42
CA VAL A 382 4.99 16.02 -7.60
C VAL A 382 3.97 14.90 -7.78
N MET A 383 2.80 15.23 -8.33
CA MET A 383 1.72 14.34 -8.74
C MET A 383 1.50 14.49 -10.26
N PRO A 384 1.14 13.44 -11.01
CA PRO A 384 0.88 13.57 -12.45
C PRO A 384 -0.34 14.45 -12.72
N ALA A 385 -0.32 15.12 -13.88
CA ALA A 385 -1.48 15.83 -14.41
C ALA A 385 -2.44 14.87 -15.10
N GLY A 386 -3.71 15.28 -15.19
CA GLY A 386 -4.79 14.47 -15.75
C GLY A 386 -5.41 13.50 -14.75
N VAL A 387 -6.25 12.60 -15.27
CA VAL A 387 -7.05 11.67 -14.46
C VAL A 387 -6.39 10.29 -14.47
N VAL A 388 -6.04 9.79 -13.29
CA VAL A 388 -5.49 8.45 -13.08
C VAL A 388 -6.49 7.64 -12.26
N ASP A 389 -6.75 6.39 -12.63
CA ASP A 389 -7.64 5.50 -11.88
C ASP A 389 -6.95 4.82 -10.69
N SER A 390 -7.75 4.27 -9.77
CA SER A 390 -7.26 3.61 -8.55
C SER A 390 -6.38 2.36 -8.82
N GLY A 391 -6.60 1.65 -9.93
CA GLY A 391 -5.75 0.53 -10.33
C GLY A 391 -4.39 1.01 -10.83
N ALA A 392 -4.36 2.06 -11.66
CA ALA A 392 -3.13 2.69 -12.13
C ALA A 392 -2.32 3.34 -10.99
N VAL A 393 -2.96 3.94 -9.97
CA VAL A 393 -2.27 4.46 -8.78
C VAL A 393 -1.57 3.35 -7.98
N SER A 394 -2.26 2.23 -7.70
CA SER A 394 -1.63 1.06 -7.08
C SER A 394 -0.48 0.51 -7.91
N THR A 395 -0.68 0.38 -9.23
CA THR A 395 0.33 -0.14 -10.16
C THR A 395 1.57 0.76 -10.20
N ALA A 396 1.39 2.09 -10.22
CA ALA A 396 2.47 3.04 -10.16
C ALA A 396 3.26 2.96 -8.83
N PHE A 397 2.59 2.67 -7.71
CA PHE A 397 3.26 2.46 -6.43
C PHE A 397 4.15 1.21 -6.43
N PHE A 398 3.61 0.06 -6.88
CA PHE A 398 4.39 -1.19 -7.01
C PHE A 398 5.58 -1.05 -7.98
N ALA A 399 5.39 -0.27 -9.04
CA ALA A 399 6.39 0.04 -10.04
C ALA A 399 7.48 1.03 -9.59
N GLY A 400 7.45 1.50 -8.32
CA GLY A 400 8.34 2.57 -7.86
C GLY A 400 8.17 3.89 -8.63
N LYS A 401 7.05 4.08 -9.34
CA LYS A 401 6.67 5.30 -10.07
C LYS A 401 5.91 6.29 -9.21
N ALA A 402 5.32 5.84 -8.10
CA ALA A 402 4.85 6.66 -7.00
C ALA A 402 5.64 6.30 -5.73
N SER A 403 6.14 7.28 -4.96
CA SER A 403 6.74 7.02 -3.64
C SER A 403 5.73 6.98 -2.50
N MET A 404 4.58 7.63 -2.67
CA MET A 404 3.47 7.66 -1.71
C MET A 404 2.15 7.64 -2.47
N ILE A 405 1.14 6.97 -1.92
CA ILE A 405 -0.23 6.97 -2.47
C ILE A 405 -1.27 7.25 -1.40
N LEU A 406 -2.40 7.85 -1.81
CA LEU A 406 -3.61 8.01 -0.99
C LEU A 406 -4.76 7.28 -1.68
N GLN A 407 -5.25 6.18 -1.08
CA GLN A 407 -6.28 5.32 -1.67
C GLN A 407 -7.07 4.55 -0.60
N SER A 408 -8.14 3.87 -1.02
CA SER A 408 -8.96 2.98 -0.19
C SER A 408 -8.16 1.85 0.47
N THR A 409 -8.46 1.57 1.74
CA THR A 409 -7.94 0.40 2.47
C THR A 409 -8.42 -0.93 1.87
N GLY A 410 -9.46 -0.93 1.03
CA GLY A 410 -9.84 -2.09 0.21
C GLY A 410 -8.78 -2.50 -0.82
N SER A 411 -7.76 -1.68 -1.07
CA SER A 411 -6.56 -2.07 -1.82
C SER A 411 -5.44 -2.65 -0.95
N LEU A 412 -5.58 -2.69 0.39
CA LEU A 412 -4.46 -3.00 1.29
C LEU A 412 -3.95 -4.44 1.18
N SER A 413 -4.83 -5.45 1.07
CA SER A 413 -4.36 -6.83 0.83
C SER A 413 -3.68 -6.95 -0.54
N PHE A 414 -4.26 -6.34 -1.57
CA PHE A 414 -3.65 -6.30 -2.90
C PHE A 414 -2.26 -5.62 -2.89
N ILE A 415 -2.10 -4.53 -2.14
CA ILE A 415 -0.80 -3.88 -1.91
C ILE A 415 0.15 -4.82 -1.18
N ARG A 416 -0.29 -5.50 -0.11
CA ARG A 416 0.53 -6.43 0.69
C ARG A 416 1.04 -7.63 -0.13
N GLU A 417 0.23 -8.13 -1.05
CA GLU A 417 0.59 -9.27 -1.92
C GLU A 417 1.56 -8.87 -3.05
N ASN A 418 1.39 -7.66 -3.60
CA ASN A 418 2.11 -7.23 -4.81
C ASN A 418 3.35 -6.37 -4.51
N MET A 419 3.38 -5.61 -3.42
CA MET A 419 4.53 -4.77 -3.05
C MET A 419 5.71 -5.64 -2.61
N LYS A 420 6.87 -5.47 -3.26
CA LYS A 420 8.11 -6.24 -2.97
C LYS A 420 9.15 -5.47 -2.16
N SER A 421 9.08 -4.14 -2.17
CA SER A 421 9.87 -3.27 -1.29
C SER A 421 9.13 -3.03 0.03
N ALA A 422 9.86 -2.63 1.07
CA ALA A 422 9.24 -2.17 2.32
C ALA A 422 8.28 -1.00 2.05
N TYR A 423 7.12 -1.02 2.69
CA TYR A 423 6.15 0.08 2.68
C TYR A 423 5.63 0.31 4.10
N SER A 424 4.91 1.41 4.31
CA SER A 424 4.21 1.68 5.57
C SER A 424 2.86 2.33 5.30
N VAL A 425 1.89 2.01 6.14
CA VAL A 425 0.56 2.61 6.11
C VAL A 425 0.50 3.71 7.16
N ALA A 426 -0.08 4.84 6.81
CA ALA A 426 -0.16 6.02 7.65
C ALA A 426 -1.60 6.54 7.71
N PHE A 427 -1.84 7.51 8.60
CA PHE A 427 -3.10 8.23 8.59
C PHE A 427 -3.18 9.15 7.37
N VAL A 428 -4.41 9.41 6.89
CA VAL A 428 -4.62 10.49 5.91
C VAL A 428 -4.08 11.79 6.51
N PRO A 429 -3.12 12.48 5.85
CA PRO A 429 -2.46 13.64 6.45
C PRO A 429 -3.48 14.73 6.78
N ARG A 430 -3.37 15.32 7.97
CA ARG A 430 -4.28 16.38 8.42
C ARG A 430 -3.76 17.78 8.05
N LYS A 431 -4.66 18.75 8.03
CA LYS A 431 -4.28 20.17 8.14
C LYS A 431 -4.72 20.78 9.45
N VAL A 432 -5.96 20.50 9.86
CA VAL A 432 -6.54 20.97 11.13
C VAL A 432 -6.80 19.79 12.07
N ARG A 433 -7.43 18.72 11.57
CA ARG A 433 -7.83 17.55 12.38
C ARG A 433 -7.66 16.23 11.62
N ASN A 434 -7.47 15.14 12.35
CA ASN A 434 -7.70 13.81 11.79
C ASN A 434 -9.20 13.67 11.54
N ALA A 435 -9.62 13.48 10.29
CA ALA A 435 -10.99 13.17 9.91
C ALA A 435 -10.98 12.52 8.53
N VAL A 436 -11.75 11.44 8.35
CA VAL A 436 -11.88 10.73 7.08
C VAL A 436 -13.32 10.23 6.89
N PRO A 437 -13.85 10.14 5.67
CA PRO A 437 -15.10 9.44 5.40
C PRO A 437 -14.94 7.92 5.59
N ILE A 438 -15.94 7.25 6.18
CA ILE A 438 -16.16 5.81 5.89
C ILE A 438 -16.54 5.65 4.41
N GLY A 439 -16.39 4.46 3.85
CA GLY A 439 -16.84 4.12 2.49
C GLY A 439 -16.98 2.61 2.29
N GLY A 440 -17.41 2.20 1.10
CA GLY A 440 -17.69 0.81 0.74
C GLY A 440 -19.13 0.60 0.29
N ALA A 441 -19.57 -0.67 0.27
CA ALA A 441 -20.90 -1.07 -0.18
C ALA A 441 -21.83 -1.45 0.99
N SER A 442 -23.13 -1.24 0.80
CA SER A 442 -24.19 -1.68 1.72
C SER A 442 -24.98 -2.84 1.13
N LEU A 443 -25.37 -3.80 1.97
CA LEU A 443 -26.37 -4.81 1.61
C LEU A 443 -27.76 -4.18 1.69
N VAL A 444 -28.54 -4.29 0.61
CA VAL A 444 -29.90 -3.73 0.52
C VAL A 444 -30.88 -4.79 0.04
N MET A 445 -32.13 -4.69 0.50
CA MET A 445 -33.26 -5.48 0.03
C MET A 445 -34.22 -4.56 -0.70
N PHE A 446 -34.53 -4.87 -1.97
CA PHE A 446 -35.45 -4.06 -2.75
C PHE A 446 -36.90 -4.16 -2.22
N LYS A 447 -37.69 -3.11 -2.43
CA LYS A 447 -39.13 -3.12 -2.12
C LYS A 447 -39.87 -4.08 -3.07
N GLY A 448 -40.96 -4.68 -2.59
CA GLY A 448 -41.85 -5.52 -3.43
C GLY A 448 -41.47 -7.01 -3.52
N GLN A 449 -40.51 -7.47 -2.71
CA GLN A 449 -40.21 -8.91 -2.58
C GLN A 449 -41.32 -9.63 -1.83
N SER A 450 -41.58 -10.90 -2.15
CA SER A 450 -42.52 -11.75 -1.40
C SER A 450 -42.01 -12.02 0.03
N GLU A 451 -42.89 -12.38 0.97
CA GLU A 451 -42.51 -12.65 2.36
C GLU A 451 -41.40 -13.70 2.48
N ALA A 452 -41.50 -14.81 1.74
CA ALA A 452 -40.48 -15.85 1.68
C ALA A 452 -39.13 -15.33 1.13
N SER A 453 -39.15 -14.46 0.12
CA SER A 453 -37.94 -13.80 -0.40
C SER A 453 -37.34 -12.81 0.60
N GLN A 454 -38.17 -12.10 1.37
CA GLN A 454 -37.71 -11.22 2.44
C GLN A 454 -37.08 -12.02 3.59
N GLU A 455 -37.68 -13.14 4.00
CA GLU A 455 -37.13 -14.01 5.03
C GLU A 455 -35.77 -14.60 4.60
N ALA A 456 -35.70 -15.15 3.38
CA ALA A 456 -34.46 -15.68 2.80
C ALA A 456 -33.38 -14.59 2.67
N GLY A 457 -33.77 -13.39 2.21
CA GLY A 457 -32.87 -12.24 2.13
C GLY A 457 -32.34 -11.80 3.49
N TRP A 458 -33.18 -11.74 4.52
CA TRP A 458 -32.73 -11.44 5.89
C TRP A 458 -31.83 -12.53 6.47
N LYS A 459 -32.11 -13.81 6.20
CA LYS A 459 -31.24 -14.93 6.58
C LYS A 459 -29.85 -14.80 5.94
N PHE A 460 -29.80 -14.48 4.64
CA PHE A 460 -28.54 -14.24 3.93
C PHE A 460 -27.78 -13.01 4.45
N ILE A 461 -28.45 -11.87 4.64
CA ILE A 461 -27.85 -10.64 5.17
C ILE A 461 -27.30 -10.88 6.59
N ARG A 462 -28.03 -11.58 7.47
CA ARG A 462 -27.57 -11.94 8.83
C ARG A 462 -26.34 -12.85 8.80
N TRP A 463 -26.31 -13.83 7.89
CA TRP A 463 -25.14 -14.70 7.71
C TRP A 463 -23.92 -13.93 7.18
N LEU A 464 -24.09 -13.13 6.12
CA LEU A 464 -23.01 -12.38 5.49
C LEU A 464 -22.46 -11.27 6.41
N SER A 465 -23.29 -10.74 7.33
CA SER A 465 -22.90 -9.77 8.38
C SER A 465 -22.63 -10.38 9.77
N SER A 466 -22.44 -11.70 9.82
CA SER A 466 -22.01 -12.42 11.04
C SER A 466 -20.59 -12.04 11.46
N THR A 467 -20.23 -12.36 12.71
CA THR A 467 -18.89 -12.07 13.26
C THR A 467 -17.81 -12.76 12.44
N GLU A 468 -18.04 -14.03 12.15
CA GLU A 468 -17.11 -14.99 11.55
C GLU A 468 -16.86 -14.65 10.07
N VAL A 469 -17.94 -14.37 9.32
CA VAL A 469 -17.86 -14.03 7.90
C VAL A 469 -17.19 -12.67 7.70
N LEU A 470 -17.56 -11.65 8.49
CA LEU A 470 -16.94 -10.32 8.39
C LEU A 470 -15.48 -10.33 8.85
N ALA A 471 -15.13 -11.11 9.88
CA ALA A 471 -13.74 -11.31 10.28
C ALA A 471 -12.92 -12.07 9.22
N GLY A 472 -13.53 -13.04 8.52
CA GLY A 472 -12.93 -13.70 7.36
C GLY A 472 -12.68 -12.74 6.20
N TRP A 473 -13.72 -12.02 5.78
CA TRP A 473 -13.67 -11.03 4.70
C TRP A 473 -12.61 -9.97 4.97
N SER A 474 -12.62 -9.33 6.14
CA SER A 474 -11.69 -8.26 6.49
C SER A 474 -10.21 -8.69 6.39
N ARG A 475 -9.89 -9.92 6.83
CA ARG A 475 -8.54 -10.49 6.70
C ARG A 475 -8.14 -10.78 5.25
N PHE A 476 -9.09 -11.23 4.43
CA PHE A 476 -8.86 -11.54 3.02
C PHE A 476 -8.63 -10.26 2.20
N ILE A 477 -9.55 -9.27 2.27
CA ILE A 477 -9.58 -8.13 1.33
C ILE A 477 -8.92 -6.84 1.86
N GLY A 478 -8.72 -6.69 3.16
CA GLY A 478 -8.14 -5.47 3.76
C GLY A 478 -9.14 -4.35 4.09
N TYR A 479 -10.42 -4.48 3.74
CA TYR A 479 -11.50 -3.69 4.33
C TYR A 479 -11.63 -4.00 5.84
N PHE A 480 -12.17 -3.05 6.61
CA PHE A 480 -12.49 -3.26 8.02
C PHE A 480 -13.81 -4.03 8.18
N ALA A 481 -13.93 -4.81 9.25
CA ALA A 481 -15.18 -5.45 9.63
C ALA A 481 -16.08 -4.43 10.37
N PRO A 482 -17.32 -4.16 9.92
CA PRO A 482 -18.21 -3.19 10.57
C PRO A 482 -18.76 -3.65 11.93
N ARG A 483 -18.41 -4.87 12.39
CA ARG A 483 -18.90 -5.50 13.61
C ARG A 483 -17.77 -5.61 14.64
N LYS A 484 -17.92 -4.96 15.80
CA LYS A 484 -16.90 -4.94 16.87
C LYS A 484 -16.41 -6.33 17.30
N SER A 485 -17.33 -7.29 17.46
CA SER A 485 -16.99 -8.67 17.85
C SER A 485 -16.07 -9.40 16.87
N ALA A 486 -15.96 -8.94 15.61
CA ALA A 486 -15.02 -9.51 14.65
C ALA A 486 -13.57 -9.32 15.12
N TYR A 487 -13.30 -8.26 15.87
CA TYR A 487 -11.99 -7.94 16.46
C TYR A 487 -11.73 -8.65 17.80
N ASP A 488 -12.76 -9.27 18.38
CA ASP A 488 -12.60 -10.10 19.57
C ASP A 488 -12.13 -11.53 19.25
N MET A 489 -12.33 -11.97 18.00
CA MET A 489 -11.93 -13.31 17.53
C MET A 489 -10.41 -13.55 17.63
N PRO A 490 -9.95 -14.72 18.10
CA PRO A 490 -8.54 -15.06 18.18
C PRO A 490 -7.79 -14.90 16.85
N GLU A 491 -8.42 -15.28 15.73
CA GLU A 491 -7.84 -15.23 14.39
C GLU A 491 -7.67 -13.79 13.89
N MET A 492 -8.58 -12.89 14.26
CA MET A 492 -8.46 -11.47 13.92
C MET A 492 -7.39 -10.79 14.79
N LYS A 493 -7.32 -11.12 16.09
CA LYS A 493 -6.25 -10.66 16.98
C LYS A 493 -4.87 -11.11 16.47
N ALA A 494 -4.75 -12.39 16.08
CA ALA A 494 -3.52 -12.93 15.49
C ALA A 494 -3.19 -12.29 14.13
N PHE A 495 -4.19 -12.01 13.29
CA PHE A 495 -3.99 -11.29 12.03
C PHE A 495 -3.46 -9.87 12.26
N ILE A 496 -4.10 -9.08 13.12
CA ILE A 496 -3.68 -7.70 13.42
C ILE A 496 -2.28 -7.66 14.06
N ALA A 497 -1.93 -8.65 14.88
CA ALA A 497 -0.58 -8.78 15.42
C ALA A 497 0.50 -9.07 14.36
N ARG A 498 0.16 -9.78 13.28
CA ARG A 498 1.05 -10.05 12.13
C ARG A 498 1.04 -8.94 11.08
N HIS A 499 -0.02 -8.14 11.04
CA HIS A 499 -0.29 -7.12 10.02
C HIS A 499 -0.55 -5.76 10.69
N PRO A 500 0.51 -5.10 11.23
CA PRO A 500 0.37 -3.79 11.89
C PRO A 500 -0.11 -2.70 10.92
N ASP A 501 0.09 -2.87 9.62
CA ASP A 501 -0.47 -2.05 8.54
C ASP A 501 -2.01 -2.05 8.56
N ALA A 502 -2.64 -3.20 8.81
CA ALA A 502 -4.09 -3.30 8.96
C ALA A 502 -4.59 -2.61 10.25
N LYS A 503 -3.76 -2.55 11.30
CA LYS A 503 -4.10 -1.84 12.54
C LYS A 503 -4.23 -0.33 12.32
N VAL A 504 -3.42 0.26 11.44
CA VAL A 504 -3.47 1.71 11.15
C VAL A 504 -4.83 2.12 10.58
N ALA A 505 -5.40 1.29 9.68
CA ALA A 505 -6.75 1.50 9.16
C ALA A 505 -7.83 1.41 10.27
N LEU A 506 -7.71 0.43 11.18
CA LEU A 506 -8.61 0.25 12.32
C LEU A 506 -8.54 1.43 13.31
N ASP A 507 -7.33 1.88 13.65
CA ASP A 507 -7.11 3.02 14.56
C ASP A 507 -7.67 4.33 13.98
N GLN A 508 -7.68 4.46 12.65
CA GLN A 508 -8.26 5.62 11.97
C GLN A 508 -9.79 5.69 12.05
N LEU A 509 -10.49 4.55 12.25
CA LEU A 509 -11.95 4.53 12.38
C LEU A 509 -12.47 5.38 13.55
N ALA A 510 -11.65 5.62 14.58
CA ALA A 510 -11.99 6.52 15.68
C ALA A 510 -12.19 7.99 15.26
N TYR A 511 -11.75 8.36 14.05
CA TYR A 511 -11.87 9.69 13.45
C TYR A 511 -12.82 9.70 12.23
N ALA A 512 -13.46 8.57 11.94
CA ALA A 512 -14.27 8.43 10.75
C ALA A 512 -15.59 9.21 10.85
N GLN A 513 -16.00 9.78 9.72
CA GLN A 513 -17.23 10.53 9.50
C GLN A 513 -18.15 9.75 8.56
N PRO A 514 -19.46 10.00 8.54
CA PRO A 514 -20.39 9.33 7.63
C PRO A 514 -19.99 9.49 6.15
N TRP A 515 -20.27 8.48 5.34
CA TRP A 515 -20.21 8.60 3.87
C TRP A 515 -21.26 9.64 3.41
N PHE A 516 -20.94 10.39 2.37
CA PHE A 516 -21.80 11.46 1.88
C PHE A 516 -23.11 10.90 1.30
N ALA A 517 -24.24 11.42 1.79
CA ALA A 517 -25.56 11.00 1.36
C ALA A 517 -26.44 12.23 1.14
N THR A 518 -26.84 12.46 -0.11
CA THR A 518 -27.68 13.59 -0.50
C THR A 518 -28.85 13.09 -1.35
N TYR A 519 -29.81 13.96 -1.64
CA TYR A 519 -30.66 13.75 -2.79
C TYR A 519 -29.79 13.65 -4.05
N GLN A 520 -30.05 12.65 -4.90
CA GLN A 520 -29.24 12.33 -6.08
C GLN A 520 -27.71 12.27 -5.83
N THR A 521 -27.27 11.65 -4.72
CA THR A 521 -25.86 11.43 -4.29
C THR A 521 -24.84 11.33 -5.43
N VAL A 522 -25.10 10.50 -6.45
CA VAL A 522 -24.17 10.27 -7.58
C VAL A 522 -24.01 11.51 -8.46
N ALA A 523 -25.11 12.19 -8.82
CA ALA A 523 -25.07 13.39 -9.65
C ALA A 523 -24.46 14.57 -8.89
N VAL A 524 -24.81 14.72 -7.60
CA VAL A 524 -24.31 15.79 -6.73
C VAL A 524 -22.82 15.65 -6.46
N ARG A 525 -22.29 14.44 -6.22
CA ARG A 525 -20.84 14.22 -6.19
C ARG A 525 -20.21 14.48 -7.56
N LYS A 526 -20.83 13.99 -8.64
CA LYS A 526 -20.27 14.16 -9.99
C LYS A 526 -20.06 15.63 -10.34
N ALA A 527 -20.93 16.54 -9.88
CA ALA A 527 -20.74 17.98 -10.03
C ALA A 527 -19.41 18.51 -9.45
N LEU A 528 -18.89 17.91 -8.37
CA LEU A 528 -17.54 18.20 -7.86
C LEU A 528 -16.45 17.45 -8.64
N GLU A 529 -16.70 16.20 -9.02
CA GLU A 529 -15.71 15.37 -9.73
C GLU A 529 -15.41 15.89 -11.14
N ASP A 530 -16.42 16.31 -11.91
CA ASP A 530 -16.27 16.93 -13.24
C ASP A 530 -15.33 18.16 -13.14
N GLU A 531 -15.56 19.00 -12.14
CA GLU A 531 -14.83 20.24 -11.91
C GLU A 531 -13.41 20.01 -11.38
N MET A 532 -13.23 19.06 -10.46
CA MET A 532 -11.90 18.68 -9.98
C MET A 532 -11.09 17.92 -11.05
N GLN A 533 -11.72 17.16 -11.95
CA GLN A 533 -11.04 16.60 -13.12
C GLN A 533 -10.60 17.71 -14.08
N ALA A 534 -11.37 18.80 -14.23
CA ALA A 534 -10.92 19.97 -14.99
C ALA A 534 -9.68 20.64 -14.34
N VAL A 535 -9.61 20.70 -13.01
CA VAL A 535 -8.41 21.17 -12.27
C VAL A 535 -7.21 20.23 -12.50
N LEU A 536 -7.39 18.92 -12.37
CA LEU A 536 -6.31 17.93 -12.61
C LEU A 536 -5.75 18.03 -14.04
N ASN A 537 -6.60 18.33 -15.03
CA ASN A 537 -6.21 18.55 -16.43
C ASN A 537 -5.68 19.98 -16.72
N GLY A 538 -5.57 20.85 -15.72
CA GLY A 538 -5.11 22.24 -15.90
C GLY A 538 -6.08 23.16 -16.64
N LYS A 539 -7.32 22.71 -16.88
CA LYS A 539 -8.38 23.45 -17.60
C LYS A 539 -9.09 24.47 -16.72
N LYS A 540 -8.93 24.39 -15.40
CA LYS A 540 -9.62 25.24 -14.42
C LYS A 540 -8.79 25.46 -13.16
N LYS A 541 -9.02 26.59 -12.48
CA LYS A 541 -8.45 26.89 -11.15
C LYS A 541 -9.32 26.36 -10.03
N ALA A 542 -8.71 25.86 -8.96
CA ALA A 542 -9.40 25.25 -7.82
C ALA A 542 -10.54 26.11 -7.27
N ASP A 543 -10.29 27.41 -7.05
CA ASP A 543 -11.26 28.37 -6.52
C ASP A 543 -12.52 28.48 -7.38
N GLN A 544 -12.36 28.44 -8.71
CA GLN A 544 -13.49 28.55 -9.64
C GLN A 544 -14.19 27.20 -9.81
N ALA A 545 -13.43 26.10 -9.81
CA ALA A 545 -13.94 24.75 -9.89
C ALA A 545 -14.91 24.43 -8.74
N VAL A 546 -14.54 24.74 -7.48
CA VAL A 546 -15.41 24.43 -6.33
C VAL A 546 -16.65 25.32 -6.25
N LYS A 547 -16.58 26.55 -6.77
CA LYS A 547 -17.75 27.45 -6.92
C LYS A 547 -18.75 26.96 -7.95
N ASP A 548 -18.25 26.52 -9.09
CA ASP A 548 -19.09 25.99 -10.16
C ASP A 548 -19.68 24.62 -9.76
N ALA A 549 -18.91 23.79 -9.04
CA ALA A 549 -19.40 22.57 -8.41
C ALA A 549 -20.52 22.85 -7.38
N GLN A 550 -20.35 23.85 -6.51
CA GLN A 550 -21.39 24.26 -5.55
C GLN A 550 -22.68 24.64 -6.28
N ARG A 551 -22.61 25.60 -7.21
CA ARG A 551 -23.78 26.04 -7.99
C ARG A 551 -24.46 24.86 -8.69
N LYS A 552 -23.69 23.94 -9.28
CA LYS A 552 -24.23 22.78 -9.98
C LYS A 552 -24.87 21.76 -9.03
N ALA A 553 -24.31 21.58 -7.84
CA ALA A 553 -24.92 20.77 -6.80
C ALA A 553 -26.23 21.40 -6.29
N ASP A 554 -26.25 22.70 -6.04
CA ASP A 554 -27.45 23.43 -5.60
C ASP A 554 -28.59 23.32 -6.63
N GLU A 555 -28.29 23.42 -7.94
CA GLU A 555 -29.25 23.16 -9.02
C GLU A 555 -29.86 21.75 -8.98
N LEU A 556 -29.05 20.73 -8.67
CA LEU A 556 -29.46 19.32 -8.59
C LEU A 556 -30.25 19.01 -7.31
N LEU A 557 -29.93 19.71 -6.22
CA LEU A 557 -30.56 19.57 -4.91
C LEU A 557 -31.87 20.36 -4.81
N ARG A 558 -32.00 21.47 -5.54
CA ARG A 558 -33.17 22.37 -5.53
C ARG A 558 -34.54 21.67 -5.54
N PRO A 559 -34.84 20.66 -6.38
CA PRO A 559 -36.14 19.99 -6.37
C PRO A 559 -36.45 19.29 -5.04
N TYR A 560 -35.43 18.77 -4.35
CA TYR A 560 -35.59 18.20 -3.01
C TYR A 560 -35.69 19.28 -1.94
N VAL A 561 -34.91 20.36 -2.06
CA VAL A 561 -34.98 21.51 -1.15
C VAL A 561 -36.36 22.14 -1.19
N GLU A 562 -36.90 22.46 -2.37
CA GLU A 562 -38.26 23.03 -2.54
C GLU A 562 -39.35 22.12 -1.95
N GLN A 563 -39.21 20.79 -2.05
CA GLN A 563 -40.17 19.82 -1.50
C GLN A 563 -40.07 19.63 0.02
N THR A 564 -38.94 19.98 0.65
CA THR A 564 -38.64 19.68 2.07
C THR A 564 -38.50 20.91 2.96
N ALA A 565 -38.12 22.07 2.42
CA ALA A 565 -37.91 23.31 3.16
C ALA A 565 -39.17 23.84 3.85
N LEU A 566 -40.37 23.48 3.37
CA LEU A 566 -41.66 23.80 3.99
C LEU A 566 -42.16 22.71 4.98
N LYS A 567 -41.33 21.72 5.32
CA LYS A 567 -41.69 20.57 6.18
C LYS A 567 -40.63 20.23 7.23
N LEU A 568 -39.80 21.20 7.61
CA LEU A 568 -39.01 21.12 8.84
C LEU A 568 -39.94 21.42 10.04
N PRO A 569 -39.87 20.65 11.15
CA PRO A 569 -40.63 20.92 12.37
C PRO A 569 -40.13 22.14 13.13
#